data_AF-A0A7C3MB96-F1
#
_entry.id   AF-A0A7C3MB96-F1
#
_cell.length_a   1.000
_cell.length_b   1.000
_cell.length_c   1.000
_cell.angle_alpha   90.00
_cell.angle_beta   90.00
_cell.angle_gamma   90.00
#
_symmetry.space_group_name_H-M   'P 1'
#
loop_
_entity.id
_entity.type
_entity.pdbx_description
1 polymer ?
#
loop_
_entity_poly.entity_id
_entity_poly.type
_entity_poly.pdbx_seq_one_letter_code
_entity_poly.pdbx_strand_id
1 'polypeptide(L)'
;MKTERLLVLAKTYPTVSRKYEHLVCIAGLTEDNEWRRIYPVPWQLFWTGSEQKFKKKTWIEYKLESDKPSDRRPESRKIDWNSIKVLEEEDFREIKRRLDENLVNLDEIQKKTDSEVSLCVIKPIIKDFSWEESDYGAKLVKKSQQLTLTDGQSAVKIKPIDKKFKYVFHCCRDCNKEHRIMCEDWELGILV
;
A
#
# COMPACT_ATOMS: atom_id res chain seq x y z
N MET A 1 -4.59 -2.89 24.59
CA MET A 1 -4.43 -2.61 23.15
C MET A 1 -3.17 -1.79 22.98
N LYS A 2 -2.21 -2.28 22.20
CA LYS A 2 -0.95 -1.59 21.94
C LYS A 2 -1.19 -0.47 20.93
N THR A 3 -0.63 0.69 21.21
CA THR A 3 -0.60 1.82 20.28
C THR A 3 0.73 1.78 19.54
N GLU A 4 0.70 2.09 18.25
CA GLU A 4 1.90 2.12 17.41
C GLU A 4 1.79 3.30 16.45
N ARG A 5 2.95 3.80 16.03
CA ARG A 5 3.05 4.84 15.01
C ARG A 5 3.68 4.30 13.73
N LEU A 6 3.19 4.80 12.60
CA LEU A 6 3.66 4.43 11.28
C LEU A 6 3.91 5.68 10.46
N LEU A 7 5.12 5.78 9.90
CA LEU A 7 5.43 6.70 8.83
C LEU A 7 4.88 6.12 7.52
N VAL A 8 3.84 6.73 6.99
CA VAL A 8 3.15 6.21 5.80
C VAL A 8 3.97 6.46 4.54
N LEU A 9 4.43 5.40 3.88
CA LEU A 9 5.28 5.50 2.69
C LEU A 9 4.57 5.10 1.41
N ALA A 10 3.71 4.08 1.48
CA ALA A 10 3.00 3.56 0.31
C ALA A 10 1.52 3.31 0.63
N LYS A 11 0.69 3.52 -0.39
CA LYS A 11 -0.75 3.22 -0.38
C LYS A 11 -1.09 2.55 -1.70
N THR A 12 -1.78 1.42 -1.63
CA THR A 12 -2.17 0.69 -2.84
C THR A 12 -3.48 1.24 -3.41
N TYR A 13 -3.65 1.09 -4.71
CA TYR A 13 -4.95 1.32 -5.34
C TYR A 13 -6.02 0.41 -4.68
N PRO A 14 -7.22 0.92 -4.40
CA PRO A 14 -8.26 0.16 -3.75
C PRO A 14 -8.65 -1.09 -4.54
N THR A 15 -8.74 -2.22 -3.83
CA THR A 15 -9.23 -3.49 -4.36
C THR A 15 -10.68 -3.72 -3.90
N VAL A 16 -11.52 -4.31 -4.75
CA VAL A 16 -12.92 -4.61 -4.38
C VAL A 16 -12.98 -5.79 -3.41
N SER A 17 -13.64 -5.59 -2.27
CA SER A 17 -13.93 -6.65 -1.29
C SER A 17 -15.44 -6.88 -1.16
N ARG A 18 -15.80 -8.09 -0.73
CA ARG A 18 -17.21 -8.48 -0.51
C ARG A 18 -17.82 -7.81 0.73
N LYS A 19 -16.99 -7.41 1.71
CA LYS A 19 -17.43 -6.89 3.02
C LYS A 19 -17.26 -5.37 3.15
N TYR A 20 -16.21 -4.84 2.54
CA TYR A 20 -15.93 -3.41 2.49
C TYR A 20 -15.81 -3.12 1.00
N GLU A 21 -16.70 -2.30 0.44
CA GLU A 21 -16.79 -2.08 -1.01
C GLU A 21 -15.41 -1.95 -1.68
N HIS A 22 -14.49 -1.23 -1.02
CA HIS A 22 -13.12 -1.02 -1.45
C HIS A 22 -12.13 -1.03 -0.27
N LEU A 23 -10.98 -1.71 -0.44
CA LEU A 23 -9.92 -1.86 0.56
C LEU A 23 -8.56 -1.39 0.06
N VAL A 24 -7.82 -0.71 0.94
CA VAL A 24 -6.46 -0.20 0.74
C VAL A 24 -5.49 -0.95 1.62
N CYS A 25 -4.29 -1.19 1.10
CA CYS A 25 -3.13 -1.58 1.87
C CYS A 25 -2.24 -0.36 2.08
N ILE A 26 -1.78 -0.16 3.30
CA ILE A 26 -0.85 0.91 3.66
C ILE A 26 0.42 0.27 4.18
N ALA A 27 1.57 0.75 3.71
CA ALA A 27 2.87 0.28 4.16
C ALA A 27 3.76 1.45 4.58
N GLY A 28 4.63 1.19 5.54
CA GLY A 28 5.47 2.21 6.14
C GLY A 28 6.51 1.65 7.09
N LEU A 29 7.19 2.56 7.79
CA LEU A 29 8.15 2.25 8.84
C LEU A 29 7.61 2.66 10.21
N THR A 30 7.80 1.84 11.22
CA THR A 30 7.52 2.20 12.62
C THR A 30 8.56 3.19 13.16
N GLU A 31 8.34 3.70 14.37
CA GLU A 31 9.35 4.53 15.07
C GLU A 31 10.69 3.81 15.20
N ASP A 32 10.65 2.49 15.39
CA ASP A 32 11.81 1.60 15.50
C ASP A 32 12.42 1.19 14.15
N ASN A 33 12.02 1.83 13.04
CA ASN A 33 12.46 1.51 11.67
C ASN A 33 12.08 0.10 11.19
N GLU A 34 11.05 -0.52 11.74
CA GLU A 34 10.55 -1.81 11.26
C GLU A 34 9.49 -1.64 10.17
N TRP A 35 9.49 -2.53 9.17
CA TRP A 35 8.43 -2.57 8.17
C TRP A 35 7.09 -2.98 8.78
N ARG A 36 6.05 -2.24 8.39
CA ARG A 36 4.69 -2.52 8.83
C ARG A 36 3.72 -2.33 7.69
N ARG A 37 2.84 -3.31 7.54
CA ARG A 37 1.72 -3.32 6.60
C ARG A 37 0.42 -3.26 7.38
N ILE A 38 -0.41 -2.27 7.11
CA ILE A 38 -1.75 -2.16 7.68
C ILE A 38 -2.74 -2.59 6.60
N TYR A 39 -3.47 -3.67 6.89
CA TYR A 39 -4.49 -4.21 6.00
C TYR A 39 -5.52 -5.01 6.82
N PRO A 40 -6.83 -4.89 6.52
CA PRO A 40 -7.45 -4.18 5.37
C PRO A 40 -8.05 -2.81 5.69
N VAL A 41 -7.56 -1.71 5.09
CA VAL A 41 -8.07 -0.35 5.37
C VAL A 41 -9.29 -0.02 4.49
N PRO A 42 -10.46 0.35 5.05
CA PRO A 42 -11.60 0.80 4.25
C PRO A 42 -11.26 2.07 3.44
N TRP A 43 -11.52 2.04 2.12
CA TRP A 43 -11.29 3.20 1.24
C TRP A 43 -12.08 4.44 1.68
N GLN A 44 -13.25 4.25 2.31
CA GLN A 44 -14.11 5.33 2.77
C GLN A 44 -13.40 6.31 3.70
N LEU A 45 -12.38 5.86 4.45
CA LEU A 45 -11.56 6.71 5.32
C LEU A 45 -10.77 7.78 4.55
N PHE A 46 -10.53 7.58 3.26
CA PHE A 46 -9.82 8.54 2.39
C PHE A 46 -10.76 9.42 1.55
N TRP A 47 -12.08 9.18 1.61
CA TRP A 47 -13.08 9.94 0.86
C TRP A 47 -13.41 11.28 1.53
N THR A 48 -13.90 12.25 0.75
CA THR A 48 -14.29 13.60 1.22
C THR A 48 -15.34 13.53 2.33
N GLY A 49 -14.99 14.01 3.52
CA GLY A 49 -15.88 14.08 4.69
C GLY A 49 -15.34 13.37 5.93
N SER A 50 -14.35 12.49 5.80
CA SER A 50 -13.63 11.92 6.95
C SER A 50 -12.51 12.87 7.39
N GLU A 51 -12.42 13.14 8.69
CA GLU A 51 -11.33 13.94 9.30
C GLU A 51 -9.94 13.27 9.16
N GLN A 52 -9.88 12.04 8.63
CA GLN A 52 -8.70 11.17 8.64
C GLN A 52 -8.02 11.01 7.27
N LYS A 53 -7.93 12.10 6.49
CA LYS A 53 -7.09 12.12 5.27
C LYS A 53 -5.64 12.43 5.61
N PHE A 54 -4.84 11.40 5.85
CA PHE A 54 -3.37 11.54 5.88
C PHE A 54 -2.77 11.34 4.49
N LYS A 55 -1.65 12.01 4.19
CA LYS A 55 -0.90 11.85 2.93
C LYS A 55 0.20 10.80 3.10
N LYS A 56 0.95 10.52 2.02
CA LYS A 56 2.26 9.86 2.17
C LYS A 56 3.19 10.82 2.93
N LYS A 57 4.23 10.29 3.56
CA LYS A 57 5.22 11.02 4.37
C LYS A 57 4.67 11.59 5.68
N THR A 58 3.50 11.13 6.12
CA THR A 58 2.87 11.57 7.37
C THR A 58 2.96 10.46 8.40
N TRP A 59 3.27 10.82 9.65
CA TRP A 59 3.13 9.92 10.79
C TRP A 59 1.65 9.76 11.15
N ILE A 60 1.25 8.52 11.40
CA ILE A 60 -0.06 8.19 11.96
C ILE A 60 0.11 7.39 13.23
N GLU A 61 -0.75 7.62 14.20
CA GLU A 61 -0.87 6.81 15.41
C GLU A 61 -2.15 5.98 15.32
N TYR A 62 -2.10 4.69 15.66
CA TYR A 62 -3.26 3.81 15.69
C TYR A 62 -3.15 2.75 16.77
N LYS A 63 -4.28 2.15 17.13
CA LYS A 63 -4.35 1.00 18.02
C LYS A 63 -4.37 -0.29 17.20
N LEU A 64 -3.50 -1.22 17.58
CA LEU A 64 -3.51 -2.59 17.05
C LEU A 64 -4.72 -3.34 17.61
N GLU A 65 -5.45 -4.04 16.74
CA GLU A 65 -6.47 -5.01 17.20
C GLU A 65 -5.79 -6.24 17.82
N SER A 66 -4.61 -6.60 17.31
CA SER A 66 -3.79 -7.72 17.75
C SER A 66 -2.33 -7.47 17.41
N ASP A 67 -1.42 -7.92 18.28
CA ASP A 67 0.03 -7.88 18.02
C ASP A 67 0.50 -8.95 17.03
N LYS A 68 -0.37 -9.92 16.70
CA LYS A 68 -0.07 -11.00 15.75
C LYS A 68 -0.23 -10.55 14.31
N PRO A 69 0.53 -11.16 13.38
CA PRO A 69 0.28 -11.00 11.95
C PRO A 69 -1.18 -11.24 11.57
N SER A 70 -1.76 -10.34 10.77
CA SER A 70 -3.14 -10.48 10.28
C SER A 70 -3.28 -11.42 9.09
N ASP A 71 -2.17 -11.72 8.42
CA ASP A 71 -2.06 -12.75 7.40
C ASP A 71 -0.69 -13.46 7.51
N ARG A 72 -0.32 -14.27 6.51
CA ARG A 72 0.95 -15.00 6.50
C ARG A 72 2.19 -14.09 6.55
N ARG A 73 2.06 -12.82 6.20
CA ARG A 73 3.16 -11.87 6.13
C ARG A 73 3.49 -11.34 7.52
N PRO A 74 4.73 -11.43 7.98
CA PRO A 74 5.11 -11.07 9.34
C PRO A 74 4.88 -9.59 9.65
N GLU A 75 4.88 -8.72 8.63
CA GLU A 75 4.68 -7.27 8.76
C GLU A 75 3.20 -6.87 8.78
N SER A 76 2.27 -7.78 8.48
CA SER A 76 0.85 -7.42 8.34
C SER A 76 0.18 -7.27 9.71
N ARG A 77 -0.52 -6.16 9.96
CA ARG A 77 -1.31 -5.93 11.17
C ARG A 77 -2.71 -5.45 10.84
N LYS A 78 -3.64 -5.81 11.71
CA LYS A 78 -5.00 -5.30 11.71
C LYS A 78 -5.13 -4.24 12.81
N ILE A 79 -5.76 -3.12 12.47
CA ILE A 79 -5.86 -1.95 13.34
C ILE A 79 -7.32 -1.56 13.55
N ASP A 80 -7.58 -0.86 14.64
CA ASP A 80 -8.84 -0.14 14.80
C ASP A 80 -8.78 1.16 13.99
N TRP A 81 -9.48 1.17 12.87
CA TRP A 81 -9.58 2.30 11.94
C TRP A 81 -10.02 3.60 12.61
N ASN A 82 -10.94 3.51 13.58
CA ASN A 82 -11.49 4.70 14.24
C ASN A 82 -10.47 5.33 15.19
N SER A 83 -9.41 4.61 15.54
CA SER A 83 -8.35 5.08 16.43
C SER A 83 -7.23 5.85 15.70
N ILE A 84 -7.27 5.92 14.37
CA ILE A 84 -6.23 6.58 13.58
C ILE A 84 -6.22 8.07 13.92
N LYS A 85 -5.06 8.55 14.36
CA LYS A 85 -4.75 9.98 14.50
C LYS A 85 -3.67 10.35 13.50
N VAL A 86 -3.92 11.42 12.77
CA VAL A 86 -2.92 12.02 11.89
C VAL A 86 -2.03 12.91 12.73
N LEU A 87 -0.72 12.70 12.64
CA LEU A 87 0.30 13.49 13.33
C LEU A 87 0.98 14.42 12.30
N GLU A 88 2.26 14.69 12.50
CA GLU A 88 3.09 15.52 11.64
C GLU A 88 3.53 14.85 10.32
N GLU A 89 3.84 15.69 9.34
CA GLU A 89 4.59 15.28 8.14
C GLU A 89 6.08 15.21 8.49
N GLU A 90 6.75 14.16 8.04
CA GLU A 90 8.17 13.93 8.31
C GLU A 90 9.05 14.60 7.24
N ASP A 91 10.23 15.07 7.65
CA ASP A 91 11.17 15.69 6.73
C ASP A 91 11.73 14.68 5.73
N PHE A 92 11.85 15.10 4.46
CA PHE A 92 12.34 14.22 3.40
C PHE A 92 13.75 13.67 3.67
N ARG A 93 14.64 14.43 4.32
CA ARG A 93 16.00 13.97 4.65
C ARG A 93 15.95 12.85 5.68
N GLU A 94 15.05 12.96 6.66
CA GLU A 94 14.87 11.93 7.69
C GLU A 94 14.24 10.66 7.10
N ILE A 95 13.21 10.81 6.26
CA ILE A 95 12.62 9.69 5.51
C ILE A 95 13.71 8.98 4.70
N LYS A 96 14.52 9.75 3.96
CA LYS A 96 15.61 9.19 3.16
C LYS A 96 16.63 8.46 4.02
N ARG A 97 17.03 9.01 5.17
CA ARG A 97 17.96 8.37 6.11
C ARG A 97 17.42 7.01 6.57
N ARG A 98 16.17 6.95 7.02
CA ARG A 98 15.51 5.71 7.46
C ARG A 98 15.38 4.67 6.36
N LEU A 99 15.13 5.11 5.12
CA LEU A 99 15.07 4.22 3.96
C LEU A 99 16.46 3.71 3.56
N ASP A 100 17.48 4.57 3.56
CA ASP A 100 18.85 4.21 3.24
C ASP A 100 19.39 3.14 4.24
N GLU A 101 18.99 3.19 5.51
CA GLU A 101 19.30 2.18 6.54
C GLU A 101 18.62 0.83 6.31
N ASN A 102 17.49 0.81 5.59
CA ASN A 102 16.69 -0.38 5.32
C ASN A 102 16.86 -0.92 3.90
N LEU A 103 17.85 -0.41 3.14
CA LEU A 103 18.10 -0.84 1.77
C LEU A 103 18.53 -2.30 1.73
N VAL A 104 17.86 -3.05 0.86
CA VAL A 104 18.19 -4.46 0.60
C VAL A 104 18.46 -4.69 -0.87
N ASN A 105 19.10 -5.82 -1.16
CA ASN A 105 19.18 -6.33 -2.52
C ASN A 105 17.93 -7.18 -2.82
N LEU A 106 17.23 -6.84 -3.91
CA LEU A 106 16.01 -7.53 -4.31
C LEU A 106 16.25 -9.02 -4.60
N ASP A 107 17.44 -9.40 -5.10
CA ASP A 107 17.76 -10.81 -5.39
C ASP A 107 17.83 -11.67 -4.13
N GLU A 108 18.17 -11.09 -2.99
CA GLU A 108 18.18 -11.78 -1.70
C GLU A 108 16.76 -11.97 -1.17
N ILE A 109 15.93 -10.93 -1.30
CA ILE A 109 14.53 -10.97 -0.86
C ILE A 109 13.71 -11.91 -1.74
N GLN A 110 13.97 -11.98 -3.05
CA GLN A 110 13.26 -12.88 -3.96
C GLN A 110 13.47 -14.37 -3.66
N LYS A 111 14.49 -14.73 -2.89
CA LYS A 111 14.71 -16.12 -2.41
C LYS A 111 13.85 -16.48 -1.20
N LYS A 112 13.32 -15.47 -0.50
CA LYS A 112 12.50 -15.64 0.69
C LYS A 112 11.03 -15.81 0.32
N THR A 113 10.32 -16.54 1.15
CA THR A 113 8.86 -16.64 1.07
C THR A 113 8.21 -15.41 1.67
N ASP A 114 6.94 -15.18 1.32
CA ASP A 114 6.22 -14.03 1.87
C ASP A 114 5.80 -14.20 3.34
N SER A 115 6.00 -15.40 3.91
CA SER A 115 5.98 -15.64 5.35
C SER A 115 7.26 -15.20 6.07
N GLU A 116 8.33 -14.93 5.34
CA GLU A 116 9.59 -14.45 5.90
C GLU A 116 9.75 -12.94 5.73
N VAL A 117 9.51 -12.43 4.51
CA VAL A 117 9.58 -11.00 4.20
C VAL A 117 8.58 -10.66 3.11
N SER A 118 7.79 -9.61 3.33
CA SER A 118 6.83 -9.12 2.32
C SER A 118 7.04 -7.66 1.92
N LEU A 119 7.77 -6.89 2.72
CA LEU A 119 8.07 -5.49 2.46
C LEU A 119 9.57 -5.24 2.49
N CYS A 120 10.05 -4.41 1.57
CA CYS A 120 11.42 -3.95 1.55
C CYS A 120 11.54 -2.64 0.75
N VAL A 121 12.68 -1.97 0.92
CA VAL A 121 13.07 -0.82 0.09
C VAL A 121 14.35 -1.14 -0.68
N ILE A 122 14.39 -0.69 -1.93
CA ILE A 122 15.53 -0.80 -2.81
C ILE A 122 15.87 0.59 -3.36
N LYS A 123 17.08 0.74 -3.88
CA LYS A 123 17.53 1.95 -4.57
C LYS A 123 17.73 1.63 -6.06
N PRO A 124 16.64 1.60 -6.84
CA PRO A 124 16.68 1.06 -8.18
C PRO A 124 17.37 2.02 -9.15
N ILE A 125 17.99 1.45 -10.18
CA ILE A 125 18.39 2.16 -11.39
C ILE A 125 17.28 1.91 -12.40
N ILE A 126 16.37 2.88 -12.53
CA ILE A 126 15.23 2.79 -13.44
C ILE A 126 15.74 2.79 -14.88
N LYS A 127 15.30 1.79 -15.66
CA LYS A 127 15.60 1.65 -17.08
C LYS A 127 14.42 2.08 -17.94
N ASP A 128 13.23 1.62 -17.59
CA ASP A 128 12.03 1.88 -18.38
C ASP A 128 10.76 1.82 -17.52
N PHE A 129 9.67 2.36 -18.06
CA PHE A 129 8.33 2.30 -17.50
C PHE A 129 7.35 1.85 -18.60
N SER A 130 6.81 0.66 -18.44
CA SER A 130 5.91 0.04 -19.41
C SER A 130 4.51 -0.10 -18.83
N TRP A 131 3.52 -0.21 -19.71
CA TRP A 131 2.14 -0.54 -19.33
C TRP A 131 1.58 -1.62 -20.24
N GLU A 132 0.60 -2.35 -19.74
CA GLU A 132 -0.21 -3.31 -20.51
C GLU A 132 -1.69 -3.04 -20.26
N GLU A 133 -2.54 -3.26 -21.26
CA GLU A 133 -3.99 -3.24 -21.06
C GLU A 133 -4.40 -4.30 -20.03
N SER A 134 -5.40 -3.98 -19.23
CA SER A 134 -5.89 -4.84 -18.18
C SER A 134 -7.40 -4.87 -18.09
N ASP A 135 -7.95 -6.07 -18.26
CA ASP A 135 -9.35 -6.38 -17.98
C ASP A 135 -9.73 -6.27 -16.50
N TYR A 136 -8.77 -5.96 -15.62
CA TYR A 136 -9.02 -5.85 -14.18
C TYR A 136 -10.10 -4.80 -13.90
N GLY A 137 -10.02 -3.67 -14.59
CA GLY A 137 -11.04 -2.62 -14.54
C GLY A 137 -12.45 -3.12 -14.87
N ALA A 138 -12.60 -3.85 -15.98
CA ALA A 138 -13.90 -4.38 -16.41
C ALA A 138 -14.47 -5.44 -15.43
N LYS A 139 -13.61 -6.24 -14.79
CA LYS A 139 -14.01 -7.21 -13.76
C LYS A 139 -14.45 -6.54 -12.46
N LEU A 140 -13.84 -5.42 -12.08
CA LEU A 140 -14.25 -4.64 -10.91
C LEU A 140 -15.65 -4.04 -11.07
N VAL A 141 -15.96 -3.47 -12.25
CA VAL A 141 -17.29 -2.89 -12.55
C VAL A 141 -18.40 -3.96 -12.50
N LYS A 142 -18.15 -5.15 -13.06
CA LYS A 142 -19.13 -6.24 -13.01
C LYS A 142 -19.40 -6.71 -11.57
N LYS A 143 -18.38 -6.74 -10.71
CA LYS A 143 -18.54 -7.12 -9.29
C LYS A 143 -19.22 -6.03 -8.47
N SER A 144 -18.94 -4.74 -8.72
CA SER A 144 -19.59 -3.64 -7.99
C SER A 144 -21.08 -3.54 -8.35
N GLN A 145 -21.45 -3.75 -9.63
CA GLN A 145 -22.85 -3.77 -10.08
C GLN A 145 -23.67 -4.91 -9.46
N GLN A 146 -23.05 -6.02 -9.10
CA GLN A 146 -23.72 -7.15 -8.47
C GLN A 146 -24.01 -6.93 -6.98
N LEU A 147 -23.32 -5.98 -6.33
CA LEU A 147 -23.48 -5.65 -4.90
C LEU A 147 -24.51 -4.54 -4.63
N THR A 148 -24.86 -3.73 -5.64
CA THR A 148 -25.81 -2.60 -5.52
C THR A 148 -27.29 -2.99 -5.41
N LEU A 149 -27.63 -4.29 -5.29
CA LEU A 149 -29.01 -4.73 -5.13
C LEU A 149 -29.52 -4.66 -3.68
N THR A 150 -28.66 -4.42 -2.70
CA THR A 150 -29.03 -4.42 -1.27
C THR A 150 -28.37 -3.28 -0.50
N ASP A 151 -28.63 -2.03 -0.90
CA ASP A 151 -28.68 -0.83 -0.03
C ASP A 151 -28.32 0.42 -0.85
N GLY A 152 -29.27 1.35 -0.97
CA GLY A 152 -29.19 2.56 -1.79
C GLY A 152 -28.23 3.64 -1.27
N GLN A 153 -27.09 3.28 -0.68
CA GLN A 153 -26.02 4.23 -0.40
C GLN A 153 -25.18 4.39 -1.66
N SER A 154 -25.01 5.64 -2.09
CA SER A 154 -24.36 6.01 -3.35
C SER A 154 -22.96 5.43 -3.44
N ALA A 155 -22.81 4.31 -4.15
CA ALA A 155 -21.55 3.60 -4.34
C ALA A 155 -20.47 4.57 -4.86
N VAL A 156 -19.36 4.67 -4.13
CA VAL A 156 -18.20 5.43 -4.56
C VAL A 156 -17.70 4.80 -5.87
N LYS A 157 -17.95 5.45 -7.00
CA LYS A 157 -17.52 4.96 -8.32
C LYS A 157 -16.01 5.17 -8.46
N ILE A 158 -15.24 4.20 -8.00
CA ILE A 158 -13.82 4.13 -8.31
C ILE A 158 -13.69 3.88 -9.80
N LYS A 159 -13.03 4.80 -10.52
CA LYS A 159 -12.72 4.59 -11.94
C LYS A 159 -11.86 3.32 -12.05
N PRO A 160 -12.31 2.28 -12.76
CA PRO A 160 -11.47 1.13 -12.99
C PRO A 160 -10.20 1.54 -13.74
N ILE A 161 -9.03 1.23 -13.20
CA ILE A 161 -7.78 1.34 -13.97
C ILE A 161 -7.76 0.19 -14.98
N ASP A 162 -7.70 0.54 -16.25
CA ASP A 162 -7.64 -0.36 -17.41
C ASP A 162 -6.22 -0.69 -17.84
N LYS A 163 -5.21 -0.23 -17.08
CA LYS A 163 -3.79 -0.41 -17.36
C LYS A 163 -3.04 -0.99 -16.18
N LYS A 164 -2.15 -1.94 -16.45
CA LYS A 164 -1.15 -2.44 -15.49
C LYS A 164 0.18 -1.78 -15.78
N PHE A 165 0.63 -0.95 -14.86
CA PHE A 165 1.92 -0.29 -14.96
C PHE A 165 3.03 -1.16 -14.37
N LYS A 166 4.20 -1.16 -15.02
CA LYS A 166 5.37 -1.93 -14.60
C LYS A 166 6.63 -1.07 -14.70
N TYR A 167 7.46 -1.11 -13.67
CA TYR A 167 8.81 -0.56 -13.71
C TYR A 167 9.79 -1.64 -14.17
N VAL A 168 10.71 -1.23 -15.04
CA VAL A 168 11.87 -2.03 -15.45
C VAL A 168 13.12 -1.38 -14.85
N PHE A 169 13.87 -2.12 -14.03
CA PHE A 169 15.01 -1.57 -13.30
C PHE A 169 16.04 -2.64 -12.90
N HIS A 170 17.24 -2.18 -12.53
CA HIS A 170 18.20 -2.98 -11.76
C HIS A 170 18.14 -2.59 -10.28
N CYS A 171 18.17 -3.56 -9.36
CA CYS A 171 17.98 -3.29 -7.94
C CYS A 171 19.19 -2.59 -7.28
N CYS A 172 20.39 -2.77 -7.84
CA CYS A 172 21.62 -2.08 -7.47
C CYS A 172 22.59 -2.04 -8.67
N ARG A 173 23.72 -1.33 -8.54
CA ARG A 173 24.74 -1.20 -9.61
C ARG A 173 25.36 -2.54 -10.01
N ASP A 174 25.50 -3.45 -9.05
CA ASP A 174 26.16 -4.75 -9.22
C ASP A 174 25.16 -5.87 -9.55
N CYS A 175 23.87 -5.53 -9.74
CA CYS A 175 22.86 -6.49 -10.13
C CYS A 175 22.87 -6.69 -11.65
N ASN A 176 23.18 -7.91 -12.08
CA ASN A 176 23.15 -8.31 -13.49
C ASN A 176 21.74 -8.67 -14.00
N LYS A 177 20.73 -8.64 -13.12
CA LYS A 177 19.35 -9.03 -13.45
C LYS A 177 18.49 -7.81 -13.68
N GLU A 178 17.68 -7.85 -14.74
CA GLU A 178 16.61 -6.88 -14.96
C GLU A 178 15.36 -7.33 -14.18
N HIS A 179 14.80 -6.45 -13.37
CA HIS A 179 13.55 -6.70 -12.65
C HIS A 179 12.40 -5.96 -13.33
N ARG A 180 11.25 -6.65 -13.43
CA ARG A 180 9.98 -6.10 -13.89
C ARG A 180 8.94 -6.26 -12.78
N ILE A 181 8.57 -5.17 -12.12
CA ILE A 181 7.63 -5.18 -10.99
C ILE A 181 6.44 -4.26 -11.27
N MET A 182 5.25 -4.74 -10.91
CA MET A 182 4.01 -3.99 -11.04
C MET A 182 3.98 -2.79 -10.09
N CYS A 183 3.51 -1.64 -10.57
CA CYS A 183 3.22 -0.49 -9.74
C CYS A 183 1.74 -0.50 -9.37
N GLU A 184 1.44 -0.66 -8.07
CA GLU A 184 0.07 -0.67 -7.52
C GLU A 184 -0.26 0.64 -6.78
N ASP A 185 0.48 1.72 -7.06
CA ASP A 185 0.35 2.99 -6.34
C ASP A 185 -1.02 3.63 -6.56
N TRP A 186 -1.65 4.08 -5.47
CA TRP A 186 -2.97 4.73 -5.52
C TRP A 186 -3.00 5.99 -6.40
N GLU A 187 -1.86 6.67 -6.60
CA GLU A 187 -1.72 7.89 -7.38
C GLU A 187 -1.85 7.63 -8.88
N LEU A 188 -1.65 6.39 -9.33
CA LEU A 188 -1.86 6.01 -10.73
C LEU A 188 -3.30 6.21 -11.17
N GLY A 189 -4.27 6.03 -10.26
CA GLY A 189 -5.69 6.27 -10.57
C GLY A 189 -6.09 7.74 -10.68
N ILE A 190 -5.20 8.67 -10.27
CA ILE A 190 -5.41 10.11 -10.45
C ILE A 190 -4.96 10.54 -11.87
N LEU A 191 -4.07 9.77 -12.50
CA LEU A 191 -3.52 10.05 -13.83
C LEU A 191 -4.41 9.56 -14.99
N VAL A 192 -5.58 8.95 -14.70
CA VAL A 192 -6.53 8.35 -15.68
C VAL A 192 -7.94 8.94 -15.55
#